data_AF-H5XPG6-F1
#
_entry.id   AF-H5XPG6-F1
#
_cell.length_a   1.000
_cell.length_b   1.000
_cell.length_c   1.000
_cell.angle_alpha   90.00
_cell.angle_beta   90.00
_cell.angle_gamma   90.00
#
_symmetry.space_group_name_H-M   'P 1'
#
loop_
_entity.id
_entity.type
_entity.pdbx_description
1 polymer ?
#
loop_
_entity_poly.entity_id
_entity_poly.type
_entity_poly.pdbx_seq_one_letter_code
_entity_poly.pdbx_strand_id
1 'polypeptide(L)'
;MIAVTRYHLALLFASQRYLPPLLAFLALLAVLYTSANAPVAPEFAVSAGGLVVVSCWLTVAVVDIEDPVHRLVTLAHARGSVAVVAGVVTGVLVVCAGCTALSMGWAGLLHGGIAGDELLLGAGAHLAATCTGVAAGLPCSRFVLPRIGYTVIAALVVIGIVFFVRWIPLVNPMLRALGTSSDAGHTVFVAVVTSAVALLVSAASTAFVSRR
;
A
#
# COMPACT_ATOMS: atom_id res chain seq x y z
N MET A 1 16.71 -0.53 12.36
CA MET A 1 15.49 -0.35 11.53
C MET A 1 14.98 1.09 11.54
N ILE A 2 14.72 1.70 12.70
CA ILE A 2 14.16 3.07 12.80
C ILE A 2 15.01 4.11 12.04
N ALA A 3 16.34 4.06 12.17
CA ALA A 3 17.24 4.98 11.44
C ALA A 3 17.10 4.87 9.91
N VAL A 4 17.03 3.64 9.38
CA VAL A 4 16.86 3.37 7.93
C VAL A 4 15.47 3.82 7.45
N THR A 5 14.43 3.62 8.28
CA THR A 5 13.08 4.10 7.99
C THR A 5 13.05 5.62 7.92
N ARG A 6 13.64 6.30 8.91
CA ARG A 6 13.76 7.77 8.93
C ARG A 6 14.55 8.30 7.74
N TYR A 7 15.60 7.61 7.34
CA TYR A 7 16.37 7.93 6.15
C TYR A 7 15.51 7.89 4.87
N HIS A 8 14.81 6.78 4.62
CA HIS A 8 13.96 6.65 3.43
C HIS A 8 12.78 7.63 3.45
N LEU A 9 12.18 7.90 4.62
CA LEU A 9 11.14 8.93 4.74
C LEU A 9 11.68 10.32 4.42
N ALA A 10 12.84 10.69 4.98
CA ALA A 10 13.47 11.99 4.70
C ALA A 10 13.77 12.14 3.20
N LEU A 11 14.27 11.07 2.56
CA LEU A 11 14.56 11.05 1.14
C LEU A 11 13.28 11.15 0.29
N LEU A 12 12.21 10.43 0.67
CA LEU A 12 10.91 10.51 0.03
C LEU A 12 10.34 11.93 0.07
N PHE A 13 10.30 12.53 1.27
CA PHE A 13 9.76 13.87 1.45
C PHE A 13 10.61 14.93 0.75
N ALA A 14 11.95 14.83 0.80
CA ALA A 14 12.81 15.76 0.07
C ALA A 14 12.65 15.65 -1.46
N SER A 15 12.42 14.44 -1.98
CA SER A 15 12.27 14.21 -3.42
C SER A 15 10.92 14.62 -3.99
N GLN A 16 9.91 14.85 -3.13
CA GLN A 16 8.52 15.16 -3.51
C GLN A 16 7.84 14.09 -4.40
N ARG A 17 8.46 12.92 -4.59
CA ARG A 17 7.89 11.82 -5.40
C ARG A 17 6.66 11.17 -4.78
N TYR A 18 6.35 11.49 -3.52
CA TYR A 18 5.11 11.10 -2.87
C TYR A 18 3.91 11.95 -3.34
N LEU A 19 4.13 13.15 -3.90
CA LEU A 19 3.04 14.06 -4.27
C LEU A 19 2.08 13.44 -5.29
N PRO A 20 2.52 12.88 -6.44
CA PRO A 20 1.58 12.34 -7.42
C PRO A 20 0.62 11.27 -6.87
N PRO A 21 1.09 10.20 -6.18
CA PRO A 21 0.17 9.20 -5.65
C PRO A 21 -0.73 9.75 -4.53
N LEU A 22 -0.25 10.65 -3.68
CA LEU A 22 -1.07 11.24 -2.62
C LEU A 22 -2.13 12.20 -3.18
N LEU A 23 -1.79 13.03 -4.18
CA LEU A 23 -2.76 13.90 -4.85
C LEU A 23 -3.82 13.10 -5.60
N ALA A 24 -3.44 12.01 -6.26
CA ALA A 24 -4.39 11.10 -6.89
C ALA A 24 -5.34 10.46 -5.86
N PHE A 25 -4.83 10.07 -4.70
CA PHE A 25 -5.64 9.55 -3.62
C PHE A 25 -6.59 10.61 -3.04
N LEU A 26 -6.11 11.84 -2.81
CA LEU A 26 -6.94 12.96 -2.37
C LEU A 26 -8.05 13.27 -3.36
N ALA A 27 -7.75 13.29 -4.66
CA ALA A 27 -8.75 13.49 -5.70
C ALA A 27 -9.78 12.36 -5.70
N LEU A 28 -9.36 11.10 -5.52
CA LEU A 28 -10.26 9.97 -5.35
C LEU A 28 -11.19 10.18 -4.15
N LEU A 29 -10.65 10.52 -2.97
CA LEU A 29 -11.45 10.74 -1.76
C LEU A 29 -12.44 11.90 -1.92
N ALA A 30 -12.03 12.99 -2.59
CA ALA A 30 -12.89 14.14 -2.83
C ALA A 30 -14.08 13.82 -3.73
N VAL A 31 -13.92 12.92 -4.70
CA VAL A 31 -15.00 12.44 -5.57
C VAL A 31 -15.85 11.37 -4.87
N LEU A 32 -15.22 10.56 -4.02
CA LEU A 32 -15.87 9.45 -3.32
C LEU A 32 -16.80 9.95 -2.22
N TYR A 33 -16.29 10.78 -1.30
CA TYR A 33 -17.01 11.25 -0.12
C TYR A 33 -17.78 12.54 -0.41
N THR A 34 -18.90 12.42 -1.12
CA THR A 34 -19.73 13.57 -1.56
C THR A 34 -21.13 13.62 -0.94
N SER A 35 -21.62 12.52 -0.37
CA SER A 35 -22.98 12.42 0.18
C SER A 35 -22.95 11.82 1.59
N ALA A 36 -23.53 12.52 2.56
CA ALA A 36 -23.63 12.06 3.94
C ALA A 36 -24.59 10.87 4.15
N ASN A 37 -25.45 10.58 3.16
CA ASN A 37 -26.40 9.47 3.22
C ASN A 37 -25.92 8.22 2.45
N ALA A 38 -24.70 8.27 1.90
CA ALA A 38 -24.13 7.13 1.21
C ALA A 38 -23.78 6.01 2.20
N PRO A 39 -23.83 4.74 1.78
CA PRO A 39 -23.37 3.64 2.62
C PRO A 39 -21.84 3.66 2.72
N VAL A 40 -21.32 3.65 3.95
CA VAL A 40 -19.88 3.79 4.24
C VAL A 40 -19.05 2.58 3.76
N ALA A 41 -19.60 1.36 3.86
CA ALA A 41 -18.86 0.14 3.51
C ALA A 41 -18.41 0.08 2.03
N PRO A 42 -19.28 0.38 1.03
CA PRO A 42 -18.87 0.53 -0.36
C PRO A 42 -17.82 1.63 -0.58
N GLU A 43 -17.90 2.75 0.14
CA GLU A 43 -16.88 3.80 0.05
C GLU A 43 -15.52 3.29 0.54
N PHE A 44 -15.48 2.56 1.66
CA PHE A 44 -14.26 1.92 2.13
C PHE A 44 -13.70 0.88 1.16
N ALA A 45 -14.54 0.22 0.36
CA ALA A 45 -14.05 -0.64 -0.71
C ALA A 45 -13.29 0.18 -1.76
N VAL A 46 -13.85 1.31 -2.21
CA VAL A 46 -13.22 2.15 -3.23
C VAL A 46 -11.93 2.80 -2.71
N SER A 47 -11.95 3.34 -1.50
CA SER A 47 -10.75 3.97 -0.90
C SER A 47 -9.66 2.94 -0.62
N ALA A 48 -9.99 1.75 -0.11
CA ALA A 48 -9.02 0.67 0.05
C ALA A 48 -8.44 0.22 -1.30
N GLY A 49 -9.27 0.08 -2.34
CA GLY A 49 -8.82 -0.21 -3.69
C GLY A 49 -7.82 0.84 -4.21
N GLY A 50 -8.15 2.13 -4.08
CA GLY A 50 -7.22 3.21 -4.41
C GLY A 50 -5.89 3.11 -3.65
N LEU A 51 -5.95 2.73 -2.37
CA LEU A 51 -4.76 2.61 -1.52
C LEU A 51 -3.82 1.46 -1.93
N VAL A 52 -4.32 0.41 -2.60
CA VAL A 52 -3.46 -0.63 -3.23
C VAL A 52 -2.54 0.01 -4.28
N VAL A 53 -3.10 0.85 -5.14
CA VAL A 53 -2.35 1.51 -6.22
C VAL A 53 -1.34 2.50 -5.63
N VAL A 54 -1.79 3.31 -4.66
CA VAL A 54 -0.97 4.31 -3.98
C VAL A 54 0.20 3.67 -3.24
N SER A 55 -0.03 2.61 -2.48
CA SER A 55 1.02 1.92 -1.72
C SER A 55 2.02 1.21 -2.64
N CYS A 56 1.57 0.62 -3.75
CA CYS A 56 2.46 0.08 -4.78
C CYS A 56 3.33 1.17 -5.40
N TRP A 57 2.73 2.29 -5.81
CA TRP A 57 3.45 3.43 -6.37
C TRP A 57 4.47 3.98 -5.37
N LEU A 58 4.06 4.26 -4.13
CA LEU A 58 4.96 4.74 -3.09
C LEU A 58 6.12 3.77 -2.84
N THR A 59 5.87 2.47 -2.86
CA THR A 59 6.93 1.46 -2.71
C THR A 59 7.95 1.57 -3.83
N VAL A 60 7.51 1.59 -5.09
CA VAL A 60 8.41 1.79 -6.24
C VAL A 60 9.15 3.12 -6.13
N ALA A 61 8.44 4.21 -5.83
CA ALA A 61 9.02 5.54 -5.71
C ALA A 61 10.09 5.61 -4.63
N VAL A 62 9.81 5.14 -3.40
CA VAL A 62 10.78 5.10 -2.29
C VAL A 62 12.00 4.27 -2.69
N VAL A 63 11.75 3.08 -3.24
CA VAL A 63 12.83 2.20 -3.66
C VAL A 63 13.65 2.87 -4.74
N ASP A 64 13.09 3.68 -5.63
CA ASP A 64 13.76 4.25 -6.81
C ASP A 64 14.44 5.62 -6.59
N ILE A 65 14.40 6.22 -5.39
CA ILE A 65 15.03 7.54 -5.18
C ILE A 65 16.56 7.47 -5.09
N GLU A 66 17.11 6.47 -4.40
CA GLU A 66 18.53 6.46 -4.00
C GLU A 66 19.46 5.92 -5.10
N ASP A 67 20.33 6.69 -5.74
CA ASP A 67 21.23 6.15 -6.79
C ASP A 67 21.89 4.78 -6.46
N PRO A 68 22.05 3.84 -7.42
CA PRO A 68 22.65 2.53 -7.16
C PRO A 68 23.98 2.56 -6.38
N VAL A 69 24.82 3.59 -6.60
CA VAL A 69 26.08 3.78 -5.88
C VAL A 69 25.83 4.15 -4.41
N HIS A 70 24.93 5.09 -4.15
CA HIS A 70 24.54 5.46 -2.77
C HIS A 70 23.91 4.29 -2.03
N ARG A 71 23.14 3.46 -2.73
CA ARG A 71 22.52 2.26 -2.17
C ARG A 71 23.54 1.27 -1.60
N LEU A 72 24.73 1.15 -2.20
CA LEU A 72 25.80 0.30 -1.66
C LEU A 72 26.28 0.81 -0.30
N VAL A 73 26.37 2.13 -0.13
CA VAL A 73 26.72 2.76 1.15
C VAL A 73 25.65 2.47 2.20
N THR A 74 24.37 2.63 1.83
CA THR A 74 23.25 2.34 2.73
C THR A 74 23.20 0.87 3.12
N LEU A 75 23.42 -0.06 2.18
CA LEU A 75 23.49 -1.49 2.47
C LEU A 75 24.61 -1.84 3.46
N ALA A 76 25.80 -1.23 3.29
CA ALA A 76 26.93 -1.42 4.20
C ALA A 76 26.62 -0.91 5.62
N HIS A 77 26.00 0.26 5.76
CA HIS A 77 25.69 0.86 7.06
C HIS A 77 24.44 0.26 7.73
N ALA A 78 23.45 -0.20 6.95
CA ALA A 78 22.23 -0.83 7.44
C ALA A 78 22.44 -2.28 7.89
N ARG A 79 23.64 -2.85 7.69
CA ARG A 79 23.99 -4.25 8.00
C ARG A 79 23.21 -5.27 7.16
N GLY A 80 22.90 -4.93 5.90
CA GLY A 80 22.39 -5.86 4.90
C GLY A 80 21.02 -5.52 4.30
N SER A 81 20.65 -6.27 3.26
CA SER A 81 19.45 -6.04 2.43
C SER A 81 18.13 -6.10 3.20
N VAL A 82 18.04 -6.98 4.21
CA VAL A 82 16.83 -7.17 5.01
C VAL A 82 16.49 -5.89 5.77
N ALA A 83 17.49 -5.19 6.32
CA ALA A 83 17.29 -3.94 7.04
C ALA A 83 16.84 -2.80 6.12
N VAL A 84 17.34 -2.77 4.89
CA VAL A 84 16.93 -1.80 3.86
C VAL A 84 15.49 -2.07 3.43
N VAL A 85 15.16 -3.31 3.03
CA VAL A 85 13.80 -3.68 2.62
C VAL A 85 12.80 -3.43 3.75
N ALA A 86 13.12 -3.83 4.98
CA ALA A 86 12.27 -3.56 6.14
C ALA A 86 12.09 -2.06 6.39
N GLY A 87 13.13 -1.24 6.21
CA GLY A 87 13.05 0.21 6.34
C GLY A 87 12.14 0.85 5.30
N VAL A 88 12.22 0.40 4.05
CA VAL A 88 11.31 0.80 2.97
C VAL A 88 9.87 0.42 3.30
N VAL A 89 9.62 -0.86 3.61
CA VAL A 89 8.27 -1.37 3.93
C VAL A 89 7.66 -0.57 5.09
N THR A 90 8.41 -0.40 6.18
CA THR A 90 7.95 0.37 7.35
C THR A 90 7.67 1.83 6.97
N GLY A 91 8.53 2.46 6.16
CA GLY A 91 8.35 3.85 5.73
C GLY A 91 7.09 4.04 4.90
N VAL A 92 6.83 3.15 3.94
CA VAL A 92 5.62 3.20 3.12
C VAL A 92 4.37 2.93 3.97
N LEU A 93 4.41 1.95 4.88
CA LEU A 93 3.30 1.66 5.80
C LEU A 93 2.96 2.87 6.69
N VAL A 94 3.96 3.63 7.16
CA VAL A 94 3.73 4.87 7.93
C VAL A 94 3.01 5.92 7.09
N VAL A 95 3.43 6.14 5.84
CA VAL A 95 2.76 7.11 4.95
C VAL A 95 1.33 6.65 4.65
N CYS A 96 1.14 5.37 4.34
CA CYS A 96 -0.18 4.84 4.05
C CYS A 96 -1.09 4.81 5.28
N ALA A 97 -0.57 4.65 6.49
CA ALA A 97 -1.36 4.81 7.72
C ALA A 97 -1.94 6.23 7.83
N GLY A 98 -1.19 7.25 7.41
CA GLY A 98 -1.69 8.62 7.27
C GLY A 98 -2.82 8.73 6.24
N CYS A 99 -2.69 8.08 5.07
CA CYS A 99 -3.75 8.02 4.06
C CYS A 99 -5.02 7.31 4.58
N THR A 100 -4.87 6.21 5.31
CA THR A 100 -5.98 5.50 5.96
C THR A 100 -6.68 6.40 6.98
N ALA A 101 -5.92 7.03 7.87
CA ALA A 101 -6.47 7.97 8.85
C ALA A 101 -7.21 9.13 8.18
N LEU A 102 -6.68 9.64 7.06
CA LEU A 102 -7.34 10.67 6.29
C LEU A 102 -8.66 10.19 5.67
N SER A 103 -8.68 9.02 5.05
CA SER A 103 -9.90 8.44 4.47
C SER A 103 -10.99 8.24 5.52
N MET A 104 -10.63 7.64 6.65
CA MET A 104 -11.57 7.37 7.74
C MET A 104 -12.03 8.65 8.45
N GLY A 105 -11.12 9.62 8.62
CA GLY A 105 -11.43 10.92 9.18
C GLY A 105 -12.39 11.71 8.30
N TRP A 106 -12.17 11.70 6.98
CA TRP A 106 -13.06 12.36 6.01
C TRP A 106 -14.46 11.73 6.02
N ALA A 107 -14.54 10.40 5.98
CA ALA A 107 -15.79 9.67 6.08
C ALA A 107 -16.52 9.99 7.41
N GLY A 108 -15.79 10.00 8.54
CA GLY A 108 -16.35 10.30 9.85
C GLY A 108 -16.91 11.72 9.98
N LEU A 109 -16.21 12.71 9.39
CA LEU A 109 -16.69 14.09 9.35
C LEU A 109 -17.95 14.23 8.48
N LEU A 110 -18.00 13.55 7.33
CA LEU A 110 -19.12 13.66 6.39
C LEU A 110 -20.40 12.98 6.93
N HIS A 111 -20.27 11.80 7.55
CA HIS A 111 -21.42 11.02 8.04
C HIS A 111 -21.86 11.41 9.47
N GLY A 112 -21.13 12.33 10.13
CA GLY A 112 -21.43 12.72 11.51
C GLY A 112 -21.03 11.67 12.56
N GLY A 113 -20.12 10.76 12.20
CA GLY A 113 -19.69 9.62 13.01
C GLY A 113 -19.79 8.30 12.24
N ILE A 114 -18.96 7.33 12.63
CA ILE A 114 -18.96 5.97 12.06
C ILE A 114 -19.06 5.00 13.22
N ALA A 115 -19.85 3.94 13.06
CA ALA A 115 -19.97 2.90 14.08
C ALA A 115 -18.64 2.15 14.27
N GLY A 116 -18.37 1.65 15.49
CA GLY A 116 -17.07 1.08 15.83
C GLY A 116 -16.72 -0.18 15.02
N ASP A 117 -17.71 -0.96 14.64
CA ASP A 117 -17.59 -2.13 13.75
C ASP A 117 -17.24 -1.74 12.32
N GLU A 118 -17.92 -0.73 11.75
CA GLU A 118 -17.60 -0.17 10.44
C GLU A 118 -16.18 0.44 10.41
N LEU A 119 -15.76 1.07 11.50
CA LEU A 119 -14.42 1.61 11.67
C LEU A 119 -13.36 0.50 11.63
N LEU A 120 -13.60 -0.63 12.32
CA LEU A 120 -12.71 -1.79 12.31
C LEU A 120 -12.65 -2.45 10.93
N LEU A 121 -13.79 -2.58 10.25
CA LEU A 121 -13.86 -3.09 8.88
C LEU A 121 -13.08 -2.20 7.91
N GLY A 122 -13.28 -0.88 8.00
CA GLY A 122 -12.54 0.11 7.21
C GLY A 122 -11.04 0.01 7.46
N ALA A 123 -10.60 0.00 8.73
CA ALA A 123 -9.18 -0.12 9.07
C ALA A 123 -8.57 -1.43 8.55
N GLY A 124 -9.27 -2.55 8.71
CA GLY A 124 -8.84 -3.85 8.18
C GLY A 124 -8.71 -3.86 6.66
N ALA A 125 -9.67 -3.25 5.96
CA ALA A 125 -9.66 -3.17 4.51
C ALA A 125 -8.47 -2.35 3.98
N HIS A 126 -8.20 -1.20 4.58
CA HIS A 126 -7.05 -0.38 4.22
C HIS A 126 -5.72 -1.05 4.58
N LEU A 127 -5.66 -1.79 5.71
CA LEU A 127 -4.48 -2.57 6.08
C LEU A 127 -4.19 -3.68 5.06
N ALA A 128 -5.21 -4.45 4.66
CA ALA A 128 -5.06 -5.47 3.62
C ALA A 128 -4.59 -4.85 2.29
N ALA A 129 -5.20 -3.72 1.90
CA ALA A 129 -4.87 -3.00 0.68
C ALA A 129 -3.41 -2.51 0.66
N THR A 130 -2.96 -1.88 1.75
CA THR A 130 -1.58 -1.38 1.88
C THR A 130 -0.57 -2.50 1.85
N CYS A 131 -0.79 -3.59 2.60
CA CYS A 131 0.08 -4.77 2.55
C CYS A 131 0.17 -5.33 1.13
N THR A 132 -0.96 -5.43 0.43
CA THR A 132 -1.01 -5.93 -0.95
C THR A 132 -0.26 -5.04 -1.92
N GLY A 133 -0.47 -3.73 -1.87
CA GLY A 133 0.21 -2.81 -2.78
C GLY A 133 1.72 -2.75 -2.52
N VAL A 134 2.16 -2.78 -1.26
CA VAL A 134 3.59 -2.89 -0.94
C VAL A 134 4.16 -4.23 -1.44
N ALA A 135 3.45 -5.33 -1.23
CA ALA A 135 3.85 -6.66 -1.72
C ALA A 135 4.02 -6.69 -3.25
N ALA A 136 3.15 -5.98 -3.99
CA ALA A 136 3.24 -5.82 -5.43
C ALA A 136 4.38 -4.87 -5.87
N GLY A 137 4.59 -3.78 -5.15
CA GLY A 137 5.58 -2.75 -5.50
C GLY A 137 7.03 -3.19 -5.33
N LEU A 138 7.32 -4.01 -4.31
CA LEU A 138 8.68 -4.52 -4.05
C LEU A 138 9.33 -5.22 -5.25
N PRO A 139 8.73 -6.24 -5.89
CA PRO A 139 9.31 -6.91 -7.05
C PRO A 139 9.25 -6.06 -8.32
N CYS A 140 8.37 -5.06 -8.39
CA CYS A 140 8.31 -4.16 -9.55
C CYS A 140 9.40 -3.08 -9.52
N SER A 141 9.95 -2.79 -8.34
CA SER A 141 10.97 -1.76 -8.14
C SER A 141 12.35 -2.13 -8.70
N ARG A 142 13.28 -1.17 -8.71
CA ARG A 142 14.67 -1.42 -9.13
C ARG A 142 15.47 -2.39 -8.26
N PHE A 143 14.90 -2.90 -7.16
CA PHE A 143 15.51 -4.03 -6.46
C PHE A 143 15.55 -5.28 -7.33
N VAL A 144 14.60 -5.44 -8.25
CA VAL A 144 14.51 -6.60 -9.15
C VAL A 144 14.54 -6.19 -10.63
N LEU A 145 13.92 -5.06 -10.99
CA LEU A 145 13.81 -4.58 -12.37
C LEU A 145 14.64 -3.30 -12.59
N PRO A 146 15.85 -3.37 -13.17
CA PRO A 146 16.74 -2.20 -13.26
C PRO A 146 16.24 -1.06 -14.15
N ARG A 147 15.27 -1.33 -15.05
CA ARG A 147 14.77 -0.34 -16.02
C ARG A 147 13.36 0.10 -15.68
N ILE A 148 13.19 1.42 -15.52
CA ILE A 148 11.93 2.09 -15.15
C ILE A 148 10.77 1.72 -16.09
N GLY A 149 11.04 1.54 -17.40
CA GLY A 149 10.00 1.17 -18.36
C GLY A 149 9.34 -0.18 -18.05
N TYR A 150 10.11 -1.17 -17.57
CA TYR A 150 9.56 -2.47 -17.19
C TYR A 150 8.84 -2.42 -15.84
N THR A 151 9.27 -1.55 -14.93
CA THR A 151 8.64 -1.36 -13.61
C THR A 151 7.18 -0.95 -13.73
N VAL A 152 6.87 0.02 -14.61
CA VAL A 152 5.49 0.50 -14.80
C VAL A 152 4.60 -0.61 -15.38
N ILE A 153 5.08 -1.29 -16.43
CA ILE A 153 4.33 -2.38 -17.07
C ILE A 153 4.11 -3.53 -16.07
N ALA A 154 5.14 -3.93 -15.35
CA ALA A 154 5.05 -4.98 -14.32
C ALA A 154 4.07 -4.60 -13.21
N ALA A 155 4.13 -3.36 -12.70
CA ALA A 155 3.23 -2.89 -11.67
C ALA A 155 1.77 -2.90 -12.14
N LEU A 156 1.50 -2.43 -13.37
CA LEU A 156 0.15 -2.46 -13.95
C LEU A 156 -0.36 -3.89 -14.13
N VAL A 157 0.48 -4.81 -14.59
CA VAL A 157 0.11 -6.23 -14.75
C VAL A 157 -0.15 -6.87 -13.39
N VAL A 158 0.71 -6.68 -12.40
CA VAL A 158 0.55 -7.25 -11.05
C VAL A 158 -0.71 -6.69 -10.37
N ILE A 159 -0.92 -5.37 -10.41
CA ILE A 159 -2.13 -4.74 -9.89
C ILE A 159 -3.35 -5.28 -10.63
N GLY A 160 -3.32 -5.36 -11.96
CA GLY A 160 -4.40 -5.95 -12.75
C GLY A 160 -4.73 -7.38 -12.33
N ILE A 161 -3.71 -8.23 -12.13
CA ILE A 161 -3.90 -9.59 -11.63
C ILE A 161 -4.57 -9.59 -10.25
N VAL A 162 -4.08 -8.77 -9.31
CA VAL A 162 -4.64 -8.65 -7.95
C VAL A 162 -6.10 -8.19 -7.97
N PHE A 163 -6.47 -7.29 -8.87
CA PHE A 163 -7.83 -6.77 -8.98
C PHE A 163 -8.77 -7.67 -9.78
N PHE A 164 -8.31 -8.38 -10.81
CA PHE A 164 -9.20 -9.10 -11.72
C PHE A 164 -9.23 -10.62 -11.51
N VAL A 165 -8.18 -11.22 -10.92
CA VAL A 165 -8.12 -12.67 -10.72
C VAL A 165 -8.85 -13.05 -9.45
N ARG A 166 -10.10 -13.51 -9.62
CA ARG A 166 -11.04 -13.86 -8.55
C ARG A 166 -10.53 -14.96 -7.60
N TRP A 167 -9.65 -15.84 -8.08
CA TRP A 167 -9.14 -16.98 -7.32
C TRP A 167 -8.06 -16.61 -6.30
N ILE A 168 -7.51 -15.39 -6.35
CA ILE A 168 -6.48 -14.94 -5.43
C ILE A 168 -7.17 -14.24 -4.25
N PRO A 169 -7.12 -14.80 -3.03
CA PRO A 169 -7.82 -14.27 -1.87
C PRO A 169 -7.07 -13.08 -1.24
N LEU A 170 -6.63 -12.11 -2.04
CA LEU A 170 -5.93 -10.90 -1.57
C LEU A 170 -6.94 -9.80 -1.24
N VAL A 171 -7.35 -9.02 -2.24
CA VAL A 171 -8.16 -7.82 -2.02
C VAL A 171 -9.50 -7.91 -2.75
N ASN A 172 -9.58 -8.56 -3.92
CA ASN A 172 -10.80 -8.61 -4.72
C ASN A 172 -12.04 -9.16 -3.97
N PRO A 173 -11.97 -10.31 -3.26
CA PRO A 173 -13.14 -10.85 -2.56
C PRO A 173 -13.66 -9.92 -1.46
N MET A 174 -12.73 -9.28 -0.73
CA MET A 174 -13.05 -8.30 0.30
C MET A 174 -13.73 -7.06 -0.29
N LEU A 175 -13.19 -6.50 -1.38
CA LEU A 175 -13.79 -5.33 -2.04
C LEU A 175 -15.21 -5.61 -2.51
N ARG A 176 -15.46 -6.80 -3.04
CA ARG A 176 -16.81 -7.22 -3.44
C ARG A 176 -17.75 -7.34 -2.24
N ALA A 177 -17.30 -7.97 -1.16
CA ALA A 177 -18.12 -8.15 0.04
C ALA A 177 -18.52 -6.82 0.69
N LEU A 178 -17.59 -5.85 0.74
CA LEU A 178 -17.86 -4.49 1.18
C LEU A 178 -18.82 -3.73 0.25
N GLY A 179 -18.76 -4.00 -1.05
CA GLY A 179 -19.66 -3.40 -2.05
C GLY A 179 -21.08 -3.98 -2.05
N THR A 180 -21.29 -5.19 -1.53
CA THR A 180 -22.59 -5.89 -1.52
C THR A 180 -23.31 -5.89 -0.17
N SER A 181 -22.76 -5.22 0.86
CA SER A 181 -23.33 -5.14 2.22
C SER A 181 -23.63 -6.50 2.88
N SER A 182 -22.89 -7.55 2.49
CA SER A 182 -22.92 -8.88 3.12
C SER A 182 -21.93 -8.95 4.29
N ASP A 183 -22.00 -9.97 5.14
CA ASP A 183 -21.08 -10.22 6.28
C ASP A 183 -19.59 -10.14 5.86
N ALA A 184 -19.05 -8.92 5.89
CA ALA A 184 -17.75 -8.59 5.31
C ALA A 184 -16.60 -8.92 6.25
N GLY A 185 -16.87 -9.10 7.55
CA GLY A 185 -15.86 -9.30 8.59
C GLY A 185 -14.93 -10.47 8.28
N HIS A 186 -15.50 -11.63 7.92
CA HIS A 186 -14.71 -12.80 7.55
C HIS A 186 -13.82 -12.53 6.32
N THR A 187 -14.35 -11.87 5.29
CA THR A 187 -13.60 -11.59 4.05
C THR A 187 -12.47 -10.57 4.27
N VAL A 188 -12.70 -9.55 5.11
CA VAL A 188 -11.67 -8.59 5.51
C VAL A 188 -10.58 -9.28 6.31
N PHE A 189 -10.94 -10.15 7.26
CA PHE A 189 -9.96 -10.90 8.04
C PHE A 189 -9.07 -11.78 7.16
N VAL A 190 -9.67 -12.56 6.26
CA VAL A 190 -8.92 -13.39 5.30
C VAL A 190 -7.99 -12.52 4.45
N ALA A 191 -8.48 -11.39 3.92
CA ALA A 191 -7.71 -10.46 3.12
C ALA A 191 -6.51 -9.87 3.89
N VAL A 192 -6.67 -9.50 5.15
CA VAL A 192 -5.57 -9.00 5.99
C VAL A 192 -4.48 -10.06 6.15
N VAL A 193 -4.87 -11.30 6.50
CA VAL A 193 -3.92 -12.39 6.73
C VAL A 193 -3.17 -12.74 5.44
N THR A 194 -3.87 -12.92 4.33
CA THR A 194 -3.25 -13.28 3.04
C THR A 194 -2.37 -12.15 2.51
N SER A 195 -2.78 -10.89 2.66
CA SER A 195 -1.98 -9.72 2.27
C SER A 195 -0.72 -9.58 3.12
N ALA A 196 -0.81 -9.83 4.43
CA ALA A 196 0.35 -9.85 5.32
C ALA A 196 1.34 -10.97 4.94
N VAL A 197 0.85 -12.18 4.65
CA VAL A 197 1.69 -13.29 4.17
C VAL A 197 2.33 -12.93 2.83
N ALA A 198 1.59 -12.38 1.88
CA ALA A 198 2.11 -11.95 0.59
C ALA A 198 3.21 -10.87 0.74
N LEU A 199 3.02 -9.91 1.64
CA LEU A 199 4.03 -8.91 1.97
C LEU A 199 5.29 -9.54 2.54
N LEU A 200 5.17 -10.47 3.49
CA LEU A 200 6.32 -11.16 4.09
C LEU A 200 7.10 -11.97 3.04
N VAL A 201 6.41 -12.72 2.18
CA VAL A 201 7.02 -13.50 1.10
C VAL A 201 7.70 -12.59 0.08
N SER A 202 7.05 -11.50 -0.32
CA SER A 202 7.59 -10.51 -1.25
C SER A 202 8.83 -9.84 -0.67
N ALA A 203 8.76 -9.35 0.57
CA ALA A 203 9.89 -8.74 1.27
C ALA A 203 11.07 -9.70 1.44
N ALA A 204 10.83 -10.95 1.83
CA ALA A 204 11.86 -11.97 1.95
C ALA A 204 12.53 -12.27 0.60
N SER A 205 11.74 -12.40 -0.46
CA SER A 205 12.21 -12.68 -1.83
C SER A 205 13.06 -11.53 -2.37
N THR A 206 12.58 -10.29 -2.23
CA THR A 206 13.30 -9.08 -2.65
C THR A 206 14.58 -8.90 -1.83
N ALA A 207 14.54 -9.14 -0.51
CA ALA A 207 15.74 -9.09 0.33
C ALA A 207 16.76 -10.16 -0.05
N PHE A 208 16.33 -11.35 -0.48
CA PHE A 208 17.23 -12.41 -0.95
C PHE A 208 17.87 -12.05 -2.29
N VAL A 209 17.10 -11.56 -3.26
CA VAL A 209 17.60 -11.18 -4.59
C VAL A 209 18.60 -10.03 -4.49
N SER A 210 18.31 -9.02 -3.66
CA SER A 210 19.16 -7.84 -3.46
C SER A 210 20.46 -8.09 -2.69
N ARG A 211 20.71 -9.32 -2.20
CA ARG A 211 22.02 -9.72 -1.64
C ARG A 211 23.04 -10.09 -2.72
N ARG A 212 22.57 -10.46 -3.90
CA ARG A 212 23.41 -10.87 -5.03
C ARG A 212 23.86 -9.65 -5.82
#